data_AF-A0A7Y8LFV7-F1
#
_entry.id   AF-A0A7Y8LFV7-F1
#
_cell.length_a   1.000
_cell.length_b   1.000
_cell.length_c   1.000
_cell.angle_alpha   90.00
_cell.angle_beta   90.00
_cell.angle_gamma   90.00
#
_symmetry.space_group_name_H-M   'P 1'
#
loop_
_entity.id
_entity.type
_entity.pdbx_description
1 polymer ?
#
loop_
_entity_poly.entity_id
_entity_poly.type
_entity_poly.pdbx_seq_one_letter_code
_entity_poly.pdbx_strand_id
1 'polypeptide(L)' 'MRKHFMICVDNRGYEASLEKRKLYEVLPDRVAEKHHQIRVIDESGEDYLYPENFFAPVKLPLITKEKLELATA' A
#
# COMPACT_ATOMS: atom_id res chain seq x y z
N MET A 1 14.05 -7.32 2.57
CA MET A 1 12.99 -7.13 3.59
C MET A 1 11.70 -7.68 3.01
N ARG A 2 10.82 -8.32 3.79
CA ARG A 2 9.54 -8.82 3.24
C ARG A 2 8.61 -7.65 2.98
N LYS A 3 8.19 -7.47 1.73
CA LYS A 3 7.23 -6.43 1.37
C LYS A 3 5.84 -6.79 1.88
N HIS A 4 5.13 -5.79 2.40
CA HIS A 4 3.74 -5.92 2.78
C HIS A 4 2.89 -5.17 1.77
N PHE A 5 1.76 -5.75 1.41
CA PHE A 5 0.89 -5.21 0.39
C PHE A 5 -0.54 -5.12 0.90
N MET A 6 -1.23 -4.05 0.50
CA MET A 6 -2.65 -3.85 0.77
C MET A 6 -3.35 -3.41 -0.51
N ILE A 7 -4.66 -3.65 -0.58
CA ILE A 7 -5.48 -3.21 -1.71
C ILE A 7 -6.22 -1.92 -1.32
N CYS A 8 -6.20 -0.92 -2.21
CA CYS A 8 -7.00 0.27 -2.05
C CYS A 8 -8.48 -0.07 -2.29
N VAL A 9 -9.34 0.15 -1.32
CA VAL A 9 -10.80 -0.10 -1.39
C VAL A 9 -11.61 1.19 -1.46
N ASP A 10 -11.02 2.31 -1.03
CA ASP A 10 -11.61 3.65 -1.11
C ASP A 10 -10.52 4.68 -1.44
N ASN A 11 -10.88 5.73 -2.16
CA ASN A 11 -9.98 6.80 -2.58
C ASN A 11 -10.64 8.17 -2.58
N ARG A 12 -11.79 8.33 -1.90
CA ARG A 12 -12.54 9.58 -1.88
C ARG A 12 -11.68 10.75 -1.39
N GLY A 13 -11.58 11.80 -2.20
CA GLY A 13 -10.74 12.97 -1.94
C GLY A 13 -9.26 12.80 -2.29
N TYR A 14 -8.86 11.64 -2.81
CA TYR A 14 -7.50 11.28 -3.22
C TYR A 14 -7.50 10.57 -4.58
N GLU A 15 -8.48 10.85 -5.44
CA GLU A 15 -8.68 10.14 -6.71
C GLU A 15 -7.52 10.32 -7.70
N ALA A 16 -6.74 11.39 -7.54
CA ALA A 16 -5.53 11.63 -8.33
C ALA A 16 -4.30 10.85 -7.84
N SER A 17 -4.30 10.38 -6.58
CA SER A 17 -3.15 9.70 -5.96
C SER A 17 -3.39 8.22 -5.72
N LEU A 18 -4.66 7.82 -5.54
CA LEU A 18 -5.05 6.47 -5.20
C LEU A 18 -5.99 5.89 -6.24
N GLU A 19 -5.68 4.69 -6.70
CA GLU A 19 -6.52 3.91 -7.61
C GLU A 19 -7.20 2.76 -6.86
N LYS A 20 -8.53 2.72 -6.91
CA LYS A 20 -9.28 1.63 -6.30
C LYS A 20 -8.93 0.29 -6.94
N ARG A 21 -8.83 -0.74 -6.11
CA ARG A 21 -8.47 -2.14 -6.45
C ARG A 21 -7.01 -2.32 -6.87
N LYS A 22 -6.18 -1.26 -6.82
CA LYS A 22 -4.73 -1.36 -6.99
C LYS A 22 -4.06 -1.84 -5.70
N LEU A 23 -2.99 -2.60 -5.88
CA LEU A 23 -2.10 -3.09 -4.83
C LEU A 23 -1.04 -2.03 -4.54
N TYR A 24 -0.84 -1.71 -3.27
CA TYR A 24 0.15 -0.76 -2.80
C TYR A 24 1.12 -1.45 -1.83
N GLU A 25 2.41 -1.15 -1.93
CA GLU A 25 3.40 -1.54 -0.94
C GLU A 25 3.24 -0.67 0.31
N VAL A 26 3.29 -1.28 1.49
CA VAL A 26 3.08 -0.62 2.78
C VAL A 26 4.35 -0.71 3.62
N LEU A 27 4.77 0.43 4.15
CA LEU A 27 5.91 0.56 5.05
C LEU A 27 5.44 0.59 6.51
N PRO A 28 6.11 -0.13 7.42
CA PRO A 28 5.79 -0.08 8.85
C PRO A 28 6.12 1.31 9.41
N ASP A 29 5.11 1.98 9.99
CA ASP A 29 5.25 3.31 10.58
C ASP A 29 4.38 3.45 11.84
N ARG A 30 4.99 3.25 12.99
CA ARG A 30 4.32 3.34 14.30
C ARG A 30 3.81 4.74 14.64
N VAL A 31 4.34 5.78 13.99
CA VAL A 31 3.87 7.15 14.21
C VAL A 31 2.57 7.35 13.42
N ALA A 32 2.57 6.97 12.15
CA ALA A 32 1.37 7.02 11.31
C ALA A 32 0.22 6.17 11.87
N GLU A 33 0.51 4.96 12.35
CA GLU A 33 -0.48 4.06 12.95
C GLU A 33 -1.23 4.72 14.12
N LYS A 34 -0.56 5.53 14.94
CA LYS A 34 -1.20 6.28 16.04
C LYS A 34 -2.20 7.33 15.58
N HIS A 35 -2.09 7.74 14.32
CA HIS A 35 -2.97 8.72 13.68
C HIS A 35 -3.98 8.08 12.71
N HIS A 36 -4.16 6.75 12.77
CA HIS A 36 -5.02 6.00 11.84
C HIS A 36 -4.60 6.18 10.37
N GLN A 37 -3.29 6.24 10.15
CA GLN A 37 -2.69 6.37 8.83
C GLN A 37 -1.78 5.19 8.51
N ILE A 38 -1.65 4.88 7.22
CA ILE A 38 -0.67 3.94 6.69
C ILE A 38 0.27 4.65 5.72
N ARG A 39 1.53 4.24 5.72
CA ARG A 39 2.55 4.72 4.78
C ARG A 39 2.61 3.78 3.59
N VAL A 40 2.23 4.26 2.41
CA VAL A 40 2.24 3.47 1.17
C VAL A 40 3.21 4.06 0.16
N ILE A 41 3.79 3.21 -0.68
CA ILE A 41 4.61 3.62 -1.81
C ILE A 41 3.72 3.68 -3.06
N ASP A 42 3.77 4.81 -3.78
CA ASP A 42 3.07 4.97 -5.05
C ASP A 42 3.91 4.53 -6.27
N GLU A 43 3.47 4.85 -7.48
CA GLU A 43 4.16 4.47 -8.73
C GLU A 43 5.44 5.26 -9.02
N SER A 44 5.64 6.40 -8.35
CA SER A 44 6.88 7.17 -8.44
C SER A 44 7.99 6.58 -7.55
N GLY A 45 7.63 5.68 -6.63
CA GLY A 45 8.53 5.14 -5.62
C GLY A 45 8.63 6.01 -4.37
N GLU A 46 7.88 7.12 -4.31
CA GLU A 46 7.76 7.95 -3.13
C GLU A 46 6.71 7.39 -2.17
N ASP A 47 6.90 7.67 -0.88
CA ASP A 47 6.02 7.21 0.18
C ASP A 47 5.13 8.32 0.73
N TYR A 48 3.84 7.99 0.91
CA TYR A 48 2.80 8.92 1.34
C TYR A 48 1.93 8.32 2.44
N LEU A 49 1.34 9.19 3.27
CA LEU A 49 0.42 8.81 4.35
C LEU A 49 -1.03 8.96 3.91
N TYR A 50 -1.81 7.90 4.09
CA TYR A 50 -3.24 7.89 3.81
C TYR A 50 -4.02 7.29 4.98
N PRO A 51 -5.33 7.59 5.11
CA PRO A 51 -6.20 6.94 6.08
C PRO A 51 -6.15 5.41 5.97
N GLU A 52 -5.97 4.72 7.09
CA GLU A 52 -5.87 3.25 7.11
C GLU A 52 -7.13 2.56 6.58
N ASN A 53 -8.30 3.17 6.75
CA ASN A 53 -9.60 2.64 6.33
C ASN A 53 -9.78 2.63 4.80
N PHE A 54 -8.88 3.25 4.04
CA PHE A 54 -8.88 3.20 2.57
C PHE A 54 -8.29 1.88 2.05
N PHE A 55 -7.68 1.09 2.92
CA PHE A 55 -6.93 -0.09 2.53
C PHE A 55 -7.43 -1.33 3.25
N ALA A 56 -7.44 -2.45 2.54
CA ALA A 56 -7.74 -3.76 3.10
C ALA A 56 -6.53 -4.70 2.97
N PRO A 57 -6.27 -5.54 4.00
CA PRO A 57 -5.20 -6.52 3.94
C PRO A 57 -5.47 -7.59 2.89
N VAL A 58 -4.44 -8.00 2.16
CA VAL A 58 -4.54 -9.06 1.14
C VAL A 58 -3.51 -10.16 1.39
N LYS A 59 -3.99 -11.41 1.38
CA LYS A 59 -3.13 -12.59 1.44
C LYS A 59 -2.73 -12.99 0.02
N LEU A 60 -1.51 -12.64 -0.34
CA LEU A 60 -0.93 -13.04 -1.62
C LEU A 60 -0.25 -14.42 -1.49
N PRO A 61 -0.47 -15.35 -2.45
CA PRO A 61 0.33 -16.57 -2.57
C PRO A 61 1.82 -16.24 -2.68
N LEU A 62 2.69 -17.14 -2.22
CA LEU A 62 4.14 -16.95 -2.24
C LEU A 62 4.66 -16.57 -3.64
N ILE A 63 4.23 -17.32 -4.67
CA ILE A 63 4.61 -17.09 -6.07
C ILE A 63 4.25 -15.67 -6.52
N THR A 64 3.10 -15.14 -6.09
CA THR A 64 2.69 -13.77 -6.43
C THR A 64 3.56 -12.74 -5.73
N LYS A 65 3.90 -12.96 -4.45
CA LYS A 65 4.79 -12.07 -3.70
C LYS A 65 6.17 -12.00 -4.33
N GLU A 66 6.76 -13.16 -4.67
CA GLU A 66 8.07 -13.23 -5.31
C GLU A 66 8.09 -12.47 -6.65
N LYS A 67 7.05 -12.64 -7.47
CA LYS A 67 6.92 -11.91 -8.74
C LYS A 67 6.79 -10.39 -8.55
N LEU A 68 6.07 -9.94 -7.53
CA LEU A 68 5.94 -8.52 -7.20
C LEU A 68 7.24 -7.93 -6.69
N GLU A 69 8.00 -8.67 -5.89
CA GLU A 69 9.32 -8.23 -5.40
C GLU A 69 10.35 -8.11 -6.54
N LEU A 70 10.25 -8.97 -7.56
CA LEU A 70 11.12 -8.93 -8.75
C LEU A 70 10.74 -7.85 -9.77
N ALA A 71 9.46 -7.45 -9.81
CA ALA A 71 8.96 -6.45 -10.76
C ALA A 71 9.29 -5.01 -10.37
N THR A 72 9.75 -4.78 -9.13
CA THR A 72 10.27 -3.48 -8.70
C THR A 72 11.75 -3.36 -9.08
N ALA A 73 12.03 -3.03 -10.34
CA ALA A 73 13.35 -2.67 -10.87
C ALA A 73 13.21 -1.73 -12.08
#